data_AF-A0A7C4DB09-F1
#
_entry.id   AF-A0A7C4DB09-F1
#
_cell.length_a   1.000
_cell.length_b   1.000
_cell.length_c   1.000
_cell.angle_alpha   90.00
_cell.angle_beta   90.00
_cell.angle_gamma   90.00
#
_symmetry.space_group_name_H-M   'P 1'
#
loop_
_entity.id
_entity.type
_entity.pdbx_description
1 polymer ?
#
loop_
_entity_poly.entity_id
_entity_poly.type
_entity_poly.pdbx_seq_one_letter_code
_entity_poly.pdbx_strand_id
1 'polypeptide(L)'
;MIYALWIMDKDGKNIFFNSYEGEIKDNYKMVSGLLAAIKTFTKDVSGEETSWIILEDKTFVYKAIGEGYFILYVSEGEKVDDVFDELEEACLTAEGKEELAKK
;
A
#
# COMPACT_ATOMS: atom_id res chain seq x y z
N MET A 1 -8.60 -11.58 -5.40
CA MET A 1 -7.92 -11.94 -4.15
C MET A 1 -6.90 -10.87 -3.76
N ILE A 2 -6.75 -10.61 -2.46
CA ILE A 2 -5.72 -9.75 -1.89
C ILE A 2 -4.63 -10.61 -1.25
N TYR A 3 -3.38 -10.37 -1.63
CA TYR A 3 -2.22 -11.14 -1.18
C TYR A 3 -1.43 -10.42 -0.08
N ALA A 4 -1.37 -9.09 -0.11
CA ALA A 4 -0.67 -8.30 0.90
C ALA A 4 -1.16 -6.84 0.95
N LEU A 5 -0.94 -6.20 2.09
CA LEU A 5 -1.23 -4.80 2.37
C LEU A 5 0.03 -4.09 2.90
N TRP A 6 0.31 -2.91 2.35
CA TRP A 6 1.24 -1.95 2.91
C TRP A 6 0.50 -0.66 3.27
N ILE A 7 0.92 -0.04 4.37
CA ILE A 7 0.61 1.34 4.71
C ILE A 7 1.94 2.09 4.72
N MET A 8 2.04 3.14 3.92
CA MET A 8 3.23 3.98 3.83
C MET A 8 2.91 5.43 4.16
N ASP A 9 3.86 6.15 4.73
CA ASP A 9 3.79 7.61 4.78
C ASP A 9 4.19 8.24 3.43
N LYS A 10 4.00 9.57 3.33
CA LYS A 10 4.41 10.40 2.19
C LYS A 10 5.90 10.32 1.83
N ASP A 11 6.75 9.95 2.79
CA ASP A 11 8.19 9.83 2.59
C ASP A 11 8.59 8.42 2.09
N GLY A 12 7.60 7.54 1.89
CA GLY A 12 7.80 6.17 1.41
C GLY A 12 8.25 5.21 2.50
N LYS A 13 8.20 5.61 3.78
CA LYS A 13 8.49 4.72 4.89
C LYS A 13 7.30 3.79 5.10
N ASN A 14 7.59 2.50 5.18
CA ASN A 14 6.61 1.49 5.55
C ASN A 14 6.25 1.62 7.04
N ILE A 15 4.98 1.97 7.30
CA ILE A 15 4.37 2.04 8.63
C ILE A 15 3.84 0.66 9.02
N PHE A 16 3.19 -0.02 8.09
CA PHE A 16 2.57 -1.31 8.32
C PHE A 16 2.70 -2.21 7.09
N PHE A 17 2.92 -3.49 7.34
CA PHE A 17 2.88 -4.52 6.33
C PHE A 17 2.19 -5.76 6.87
N ASN A 18 1.28 -6.31 6.08
CA ASN A 18 0.70 -7.62 6.31
C ASN A 18 0.68 -8.44 5.02
N SER A 19 1.00 -9.72 5.15
CA SER A 19 0.95 -10.69 4.05
C SER A 19 -0.11 -11.72 4.37
N TYR A 20 -1.11 -11.84 3.52
CA TYR A 20 -2.18 -12.83 3.63
C TYR A 20 -1.72 -14.19 3.05
N GLU A 21 -0.77 -14.18 2.11
CA GLU A 21 -0.08 -15.39 1.61
C GLU A 21 1.45 -15.26 1.53
N GLY A 22 2.13 -16.41 1.50
CA GLY A 22 3.43 -16.66 2.14
C GLY A 22 4.74 -16.30 1.41
N GLU A 23 4.74 -15.52 0.33
CA GLU A 23 5.99 -15.29 -0.43
C GLU A 23 6.68 -13.94 -0.14
N ILE A 24 5.96 -12.91 0.31
CA ILE A 24 6.52 -11.56 0.41
C ILE A 24 7.18 -11.27 1.79
N LYS A 25 6.96 -12.13 2.78
CA LYS A 25 7.37 -11.89 4.18
C LYS A 25 8.85 -11.56 4.35
N ASP A 26 9.74 -12.20 3.59
CA ASP A 26 11.18 -12.03 3.79
C ASP A 26 11.77 -10.81 3.07
N ASN A 27 11.10 -10.30 2.02
CA ASN A 27 11.61 -9.21 1.17
C ASN A 27 10.74 -7.95 1.21
N TYR A 28 9.77 -7.85 2.11
CA TYR A 28 8.79 -6.77 2.13
C TYR A 28 9.41 -5.37 2.19
N LYS A 29 10.55 -5.18 2.88
CA LYS A 29 11.26 -3.89 2.96
C LYS A 29 11.82 -3.45 1.61
N MET A 30 12.38 -4.39 0.85
CA MET A 30 12.89 -4.12 -0.50
C MET A 30 11.74 -3.76 -1.43
N VAL A 31 10.64 -4.53 -1.38
CA VAL A 31 9.41 -4.22 -2.12
C VAL A 31 8.88 -2.84 -1.74
N SER A 32 8.90 -2.49 -0.46
CA SER A 32 8.47 -1.16 0.00
C SER A 32 9.29 -0.03 -0.62
N GLY A 33 10.63 -0.16 -0.62
CA GLY A 33 11.50 0.83 -1.25
C GLY A 33 11.26 0.95 -2.76
N LEU A 34 11.01 -0.18 -3.45
CA LEU A 34 10.67 -0.18 -4.87
C LEU A 34 9.34 0.53 -5.14
N LEU A 35 8.29 0.23 -4.36
CA LEU A 35 6.96 0.85 -4.50
C LEU A 35 7.00 2.36 -4.28
N ALA A 36 7.78 2.81 -3.28
CA ALA A 36 8.01 4.22 -3.02
C ALA A 36 8.77 4.89 -4.18
N ALA A 37 9.88 4.28 -4.62
CA ALA A 37 10.69 4.82 -5.72
C ALA A 37 9.90 4.95 -7.03
N ILE A 38 9.07 3.96 -7.37
CA ILE A 38 8.23 4.02 -8.57
C ILE A 38 7.23 5.18 -8.45
N LYS A 39 6.57 5.33 -7.31
CA LYS A 39 5.58 6.40 -7.11
C LYS A 39 6.20 7.80 -7.13
N THR A 40 7.39 7.98 -6.56
CA THR A 40 8.14 9.25 -6.67
C THR A 40 8.54 9.51 -8.12
N PHE A 41 9.10 8.50 -8.79
CA PHE A 41 9.54 8.63 -10.18
C PHE A 41 8.39 9.00 -11.13
N THR A 42 7.23 8.36 -11.00
CA THR A 42 6.09 8.66 -11.85
C THR A 42 5.58 10.08 -11.62
N LYS A 43 5.47 10.52 -10.37
CA LYS A 43 5.11 11.90 -10.03
C LYS A 43 6.08 12.92 -10.63
N ASP A 44 7.39 12.64 -10.56
CA ASP A 44 8.41 13.55 -11.10
C ASP A 44 8.37 13.64 -12.63
N VAL A 45 8.00 12.56 -13.31
CA VAL A 45 7.97 12.49 -14.78
C VAL A 45 6.65 13.00 -15.37
N SER A 46 5.50 12.62 -14.81
CA SER A 46 4.18 12.96 -15.34
C SER A 46 3.51 14.14 -14.63
N GLY A 47 3.96 14.50 -13.42
CA GLY A 47 3.25 15.42 -12.54
C GLY A 47 2.02 14.81 -11.85
N GLU A 48 1.69 13.55 -12.14
CA GLU A 48 0.52 12.85 -11.60
C GLU A 48 0.94 11.70 -10.69
N GLU A 49 0.11 11.41 -9.69
CA GLU A 49 0.34 10.24 -8.84
C GLU A 49 -0.16 8.95 -9.49
N THR A 50 0.63 7.88 -9.34
CA THR A 50 0.21 6.55 -9.77
C THR A 50 -0.84 5.93 -8.85
N SER A 51 -1.88 5.37 -9.46
CA SER A 51 -2.97 4.64 -8.79
C SER A 51 -2.78 3.12 -8.83
N TRP A 52 -1.97 2.58 -9.75
CA TRP A 52 -1.61 1.15 -9.78
C TRP A 52 -0.33 0.90 -10.58
N ILE A 53 0.35 -0.21 -10.29
CA ILE A 53 1.49 -0.70 -11.06
C ILE A 53 1.37 -2.21 -11.27
N ILE A 54 1.95 -2.71 -12.36
CA ILE A 54 2.12 -4.14 -12.59
C ILE A 54 3.62 -4.43 -12.66
N LEU A 55 4.08 -5.33 -11.80
CA LEU A 55 5.46 -5.84 -11.79
C LEU A 55 5.41 -7.33 -12.09
N GLU A 56 5.82 -7.71 -13.31
CA GLU A 56 5.65 -9.08 -13.84
C GLU A 56 4.18 -9.50 -13.81
N ASP A 57 3.82 -10.44 -12.94
CA ASP A 57 2.47 -10.96 -12.71
C ASP A 57 1.80 -10.37 -11.45
N LYS A 58 2.40 -9.35 -10.84
CA LYS A 58 1.96 -8.79 -9.56
C LYS A 58 1.35 -7.42 -9.74
N THR A 59 0.06 -7.29 -9.41
CA THR A 59 -0.67 -6.02 -9.50
C THR A 59 -0.69 -5.34 -8.15
N PHE A 60 -0.17 -4.11 -8.07
CA PHE A 60 -0.23 -3.27 -6.88
C PHE A 60 -1.16 -2.09 -7.13
N VAL A 61 -2.10 -1.86 -6.22
CA VAL A 61 -3.06 -0.75 -6.31
C VAL A 61 -2.83 0.21 -5.14
N TYR A 62 -2.80 1.50 -5.42
CA TYR A 62 -2.56 2.58 -4.47
C TYR A 62 -3.85 3.34 -4.19
N LYS A 63 -4.08 3.69 -2.92
CA LYS A 63 -5.02 4.74 -2.53
C LYS A 63 -4.33 5.73 -1.60
N ALA A 64 -4.44 7.01 -1.90
CA ALA A 64 -3.93 8.07 -1.02
C ALA A 64 -4.84 8.22 0.19
N ILE A 65 -4.23 8.33 1.38
CA ILE A 65 -4.93 8.48 2.66
C ILE A 65 -4.21 9.49 3.55
N GLY A 66 -4.82 10.66 3.76
CA GLY A 66 -4.22 11.72 4.58
C GLY A 66 -2.80 12.07 4.11
N GLU A 67 -1.79 11.82 4.96
CA GLU A 67 -0.38 12.04 4.65
C GLU A 67 0.37 10.78 4.16
N GLY A 68 -0.33 9.78 3.63
CA GLY A 68 0.27 8.51 3.22
C GLY A 68 -0.54 7.77 2.17
N TYR A 69 -0.26 6.47 2.05
CA TYR A 69 -0.86 5.60 1.04
C TYR A 69 -1.15 4.21 1.60
N PHE A 70 -2.29 3.65 1.21
CA PHE A 70 -2.51 2.22 1.22
C PHE A 70 -2.06 1.62 -0.10
N ILE A 71 -1.42 0.46 -0.03
CA ILE A 71 -0.98 -0.28 -1.21
C ILE A 71 -1.39 -1.74 -1.04
N LEU A 72 -2.17 -2.26 -1.98
CA LEU A 72 -2.62 -3.65 -1.99
C LEU A 72 -1.93 -4.40 -3.11
N TYR A 73 -1.37 -5.57 -2.82
CA TYR A 73 -1.01 -6.55 -3.84
C TYR A 73 -2.20 -7.48 -4.08
N VAL A 74 -2.66 -7.54 -5.32
CA VAL A 74 -3.91 -8.21 -5.69
C VAL A 74 -3.77 -9.06 -6.94
N SER A 75 -4.73 -9.96 -7.14
CA SER A 75 -4.91 -10.67 -8.40
C SER A 75 -5.33 -9.70 -9.51
N GLU A 76 -4.97 -10.02 -10.75
CA GLU A 76 -5.39 -9.22 -11.90
C GLU A 76 -6.93 -9.08 -11.95
N GLY A 77 -7.41 -7.87 -12.19
CA GLY A 77 -8.84 -7.55 -12.26
C GLY A 77 -9.59 -7.48 -10.93
N GLU A 78 -8.89 -7.62 -9.78
CA GLU A 78 -9.51 -7.46 -8.47
C GLU A 78 -10.02 -6.03 -8.27
N LYS A 79 -11.27 -5.91 -7.81
CA LYS A 79 -11.84 -4.64 -7.35
C LYS A 79 -11.58 -4.47 -5.86
N VAL A 80 -10.97 -3.36 -5.48
CA VAL A 80 -10.51 -3.12 -4.10
C VAL A 80 -11.04 -1.84 -3.48
N ASP A 81 -11.94 -1.13 -4.15
CA ASP A 81 -12.47 0.15 -3.67
C ASP A 81 -13.16 -0.01 -2.30
N ASP A 82 -14.04 -1.00 -2.17
CA ASP A 82 -14.73 -1.32 -0.91
C ASP A 82 -13.74 -1.66 0.22
N VAL A 83 -12.67 -2.38 -0.10
CA VAL A 83 -11.63 -2.75 0.87
C VAL A 83 -10.87 -1.54 1.35
N PHE A 84 -10.56 -0.60 0.46
CA PHE A 84 -9.93 0.63 0.87
C PHE A 84 -10.84 1.50 1.73
N ASP A 85 -12.15 1.52 1.46
CA ASP A 85 -13.11 2.26 2.30
C ASP A 85 -13.18 1.65 3.70
N GLU A 86 -13.18 0.31 3.82
CA GLU A 86 -13.07 -0.38 5.11
C GLU A 86 -11.75 -0.07 5.85
N LEU A 87 -10.62 -0.02 5.13
CA LEU A 87 -9.32 0.32 5.72
C LEU A 87 -9.28 1.77 6.22
N GLU A 88 -9.88 2.71 5.48
CA GLU A 88 -10.00 4.10 5.92
C GLU A 88 -10.86 4.22 7.18
N GLU A 89 -12.01 3.56 7.21
CA GLU A 89 -12.89 3.53 8.38
C GLU A 89 -12.14 2.98 9.61
N ALA A 90 -11.43 1.85 9.45
CA ALA A 90 -10.64 1.25 10.52
C ALA A 90 -9.56 2.20 11.07
N CYS A 91 -8.84 2.92 10.19
CA CYS A 91 -7.81 3.89 10.60
C CYS A 91 -8.37 5.17 11.25
N LEU A 92 -9.63 5.51 10.99
CA LEU A 92 -10.29 6.70 11.57
C LEU A 92 -10.80 6.46 13.00
N THR A 93 -10.97 5.21 13.42
CA THR A 93 -11.38 4.86 14.79
C THR A 93 -10.25 5.07 15.82
N ALA A 94 -10.60 5.40 17.07
CA ALA A 94 -9.64 5.67 18.14
C ALA A 94 -8.74 4.46 18.49
N GLU A 95 -9.22 3.23 18.25
CA GLU A 95 -8.46 1.99 18.44
C GLU A 95 -7.43 1.76 17.33
N GLY A 96 -7.76 2.09 16.07
CA GLY A 96 -6.85 1.98 14.92
C GLY A 96 -5.62 2.90 15.03
N LYS A 97 -5.79 4.09 15.64
CA LYS A 97 -4.66 5.01 15.93
C LYS A 97 -3.75 4.49 17.04
N GLU A 98 -4.28 3.79 18.05
CA GLU A 98 -3.47 3.23 19.12
C GLU A 98 -2.67 1.98 18.69
N GLU A 99 -3.23 1.12 17.83
CA GLU A 99 -2.49 -0.06 17.34
C GLU A 99 -1.34 0.31 16.40
N LEU A 100 -1.50 1.34 15.56
CA LEU A 100 -0.45 1.84 14.69
C LEU A 100 0.65 2.62 15.43
N ALA A 101 0.34 3.23 16.58
CA ALA A 101 1.29 4.00 17.38
C ALA A 101 2.07 3.17 18.42
N LYS A 102 1.67 1.91 18.69
CA LYS A 102 2.28 1.03 19.70
C LYS A 102 3.30 0.03 19.14
N LYS A 103 3.67 0.09 17.85
CA LYS A 103 4.64 -0.82 17.21
C LYS A 103 5.58 -0.09 16.25
#